data_AF-A0A2D7EUN6-F1
#
_entry.id   AF-A0A2D7EUN6-F1
#
_cell.length_a   1.000
_cell.length_b   1.000
_cell.length_c   1.000
_cell.angle_alpha   90.00
_cell.angle_beta   90.00
_cell.angle_gamma   90.00
#
_symmetry.space_group_name_H-M   'P 1'
#
loop_
_entity.id
_entity.type
_entity.pdbx_description
1 polymer ?
#
loop_
_entity_poly.entity_id
_entity_poly.type
_entity_poly.pdbx_seq_one_letter_code
_entity_poly.pdbx_strand_id
1 'polypeptide(L)'
;MNAEEYVLVTYHIRDGEREHDVRTILTKEQADMTDEELIHWSIDNESCTEYEDMISGKPVFWVFYMEAYCYVKSKHPMTLETKELFNSYGVY
;
A
#
# COMPACT_ATOMS: atom_id res chain seq x y z
N MET A 1 1.24 24.01 13.60
CA MET A 1 0.71 22.63 13.57
C MET A 1 1.18 22.06 12.26
N ASN A 2 2.17 21.16 12.33
CA ASN A 2 2.91 20.67 11.18
C ASN A 2 2.01 19.84 10.27
N ALA A 3 2.33 19.90 8.98
CA ALA A 3 1.65 19.21 7.90
C ALA A 3 1.45 17.73 8.21
N GLU A 4 0.44 17.11 7.60
CA GLU A 4 0.16 15.67 7.69
C GLU A 4 1.42 14.85 7.33
N GLU A 5 2.20 14.45 8.35
CA GLU A 5 3.52 13.80 8.18
C GLU A 5 3.39 12.31 7.85
N TYR A 6 2.18 11.75 8.00
CA TYR A 6 1.90 10.34 7.82
C TYR A 6 0.77 10.12 6.83
N VAL A 7 0.78 8.97 6.18
CA VAL A 7 -0.21 8.59 5.17
C VAL A 7 -0.63 7.14 5.40
N LEU A 8 -1.93 6.89 5.50
CA LEU A 8 -2.48 5.54 5.44
C LEU A 8 -2.44 5.09 3.98
N VAL A 9 -1.65 4.06 3.69
CA VAL A 9 -1.66 3.41 2.38
C VAL A 9 -2.45 2.13 2.49
N THR A 10 -3.43 1.97 1.61
CA THR A 10 -4.21 0.73 1.48
C THR A 10 -3.83 0.04 0.19
N TYR A 11 -3.33 -1.18 0.29
CA TYR A 11 -3.09 -2.10 -0.82
C TYR A 11 -4.30 -3.02 -0.97
N HIS A 12 -4.68 -3.28 -2.21
CA HIS A 12 -5.64 -4.33 -2.51
C HIS A 12 -4.90 -5.51 -3.12
N ILE A 13 -5.17 -6.71 -2.60
CA ILE A 13 -4.47 -7.94 -2.96
C ILE A 13 -5.48 -8.96 -3.44
N ARG A 14 -5.19 -9.59 -4.58
CA ARG A 14 -5.96 -10.68 -5.18
C ARG A 14 -5.05 -11.88 -5.44
N ASP A 15 -5.20 -12.93 -4.66
CA ASP A 15 -4.38 -14.16 -4.68
C ASP A 15 -5.03 -15.31 -5.49
N GLY A 16 -5.81 -14.96 -6.51
CA GLY A 16 -6.55 -15.92 -7.36
C GLY A 16 -7.81 -16.51 -6.71
N GLU A 17 -7.83 -16.70 -5.39
CA GLU A 17 -8.98 -17.25 -4.65
C GLU A 17 -9.72 -16.21 -3.80
N ARG A 18 -9.01 -15.18 -3.33
CA ARG A 18 -9.51 -14.18 -2.37
C ARG A 18 -9.10 -12.79 -2.78
N GLU A 19 -9.88 -11.83 -2.30
CA GLU A 19 -9.60 -10.40 -2.41
C GLU A 19 -9.63 -9.80 -1.00
N HIS A 20 -8.57 -9.08 -0.63
CA HIS A 20 -8.49 -8.43 0.68
C HIS A 20 -7.66 -7.14 0.63
N ASP A 21 -7.88 -6.29 1.65
CA ASP A 21 -7.16 -5.02 1.78
C ASP A 21 -6.12 -5.12 2.90
N VAL A 22 -4.88 -4.76 2.59
CA VAL A 22 -3.78 -4.59 3.57
C VAL A 22 -3.54 -3.09 3.77
N ARG A 23 -3.33 -2.66 5.02
CA ARG A 23 -3.16 -1.25 5.38
C ARG A 23 -1.86 -1.06 6.14
N THR A 24 -1.12 -0.02 5.81
CA THR A 24 0.09 0.40 6.53
C THR A 24 0.16 1.91 6.63
N ILE A 25 0.87 2.43 7.63
CA ILE A 25 1.09 3.85 7.83
C ILE A 25 2.53 4.20 7.46
N LEU A 26 2.68 5.01 6.42
CA LEU A 26 3.98 5.47 5.93
C LEU A 26 4.23 6.92 6.33
N THR A 27 5.49 7.33 6.34
CA THR A 27 5.80 8.77 6.32
C THR A 27 5.39 9.36 4.97
N LYS A 28 5.21 10.67 4.92
CA LYS A 28 4.91 11.36 3.66
C LYS A 28 5.97 11.12 2.58
N GLU A 29 7.25 11.15 2.96
CA GLU A 29 8.37 10.89 2.05
C GLU A 29 8.28 9.49 1.42
N GLN A 30 7.92 8.48 2.22
CA GLN A 30 7.69 7.12 1.73
C GLN A 30 6.44 7.04 0.85
N ALA A 31 5.34 7.67 1.26
CA ALA A 31 4.08 7.63 0.52
C ALA A 31 4.12 8.36 -0.84
N ASP A 32 5.07 9.28 -1.01
CA ASP A 32 5.34 10.00 -2.26
C ASP A 32 6.09 9.14 -3.29
N MET A 33 6.58 7.94 -2.91
CA MET A 33 7.07 6.93 -3.85
C MET A 33 5.97 6.51 -4.85
N THR A 34 6.40 6.04 -6.02
CA THR A 34 5.48 5.47 -7.01
C THR A 34 4.76 4.24 -6.45
N ASP A 35 3.60 3.89 -7.01
CA ASP A 35 2.83 2.74 -6.52
C ASP A 35 3.61 1.43 -6.65
N GLU A 36 4.43 1.29 -7.70
CA GLU A 36 5.36 0.18 -7.89
C GLU A 36 6.39 0.12 -6.75
N GLU A 37 7.13 1.20 -6.51
CA GLU A 37 8.12 1.31 -5.42
C GLU A 37 7.49 1.05 -4.05
N LEU A 38 6.26 1.52 -3.81
CA LEU A 38 5.52 1.29 -2.57
C LEU A 38 5.16 -0.17 -2.35
N ILE A 39 4.72 -0.86 -3.39
CA ILE A 39 4.40 -2.29 -3.34
C ILE A 39 5.67 -3.08 -3.08
N HIS A 40 6.78 -2.75 -3.76
CA HIS A 40 8.08 -3.36 -3.50
C HIS A 40 8.54 -3.13 -2.06
N TRP A 41 8.42 -1.91 -1.55
CA TRP A 41 8.91 -1.57 -0.23
C TRP A 41 8.07 -2.21 0.89
N SER A 42 6.74 -2.22 0.73
CA SER A 42 5.82 -2.60 1.82
C SER A 42 5.36 -4.05 1.77
N ILE A 43 5.35 -4.66 0.58
CA ILE A 43 4.77 -5.98 0.36
C ILE A 43 5.83 -6.99 -0.10
N ASP A 44 6.73 -6.62 -1.03
CA ASP A 44 7.70 -7.57 -1.59
C ASP A 44 9.04 -6.95 -2.02
N ASN A 45 10.08 -7.22 -1.22
CA ASN A 45 11.44 -6.74 -1.44
C ASN A 45 12.17 -7.50 -2.57
N GLU A 46 11.63 -8.61 -3.08
CA GLU A 46 12.21 -9.40 -4.18
C GLU A 46 11.34 -9.29 -5.43
N SER A 47 11.59 -8.25 -6.23
CA SER A 47 11.21 -8.19 -7.66
C SER A 47 9.72 -8.45 -7.97
N CYS A 48 8.85 -7.46 -7.71
CA CYS A 48 7.66 -7.23 -8.54
C CYS A 48 8.10 -7.20 -10.02
N THR A 49 7.55 -8.07 -10.85
CA THR A 49 7.76 -7.99 -12.30
C THR A 49 6.42 -8.04 -13.03
N GLU A 50 6.37 -7.20 -14.06
CA GLU A 50 5.34 -7.07 -15.08
C GLU A 50 4.02 -6.42 -14.64
N TYR A 51 3.78 -5.25 -15.25
CA TYR A 51 2.46 -4.64 -15.41
C TYR A 51 1.59 -5.63 -16.19
N GLU A 52 0.66 -6.29 -15.51
CA GLU A 52 -0.15 -7.31 -16.17
C GLU A 52 -1.46 -6.75 -16.73
N ASP A 53 -2.09 -5.76 -16.08
CA ASP A 53 -3.36 -5.18 -16.54
C ASP A 53 -3.79 -3.91 -15.74
N MET A 54 -4.96 -3.35 -16.08
CA MET A 54 -5.67 -2.32 -15.31
C MET A 54 -6.93 -2.90 -14.66
N ILE A 55 -6.94 -3.07 -13.33
CA ILE A 55 -8.17 -3.40 -12.59
C ILE A 55 -8.84 -2.10 -12.16
N SER A 56 -10.08 -1.89 -12.59
CA SER A 56 -10.85 -0.67 -12.29
C SER A 56 -10.12 0.63 -12.65
N GLY A 57 -9.30 0.60 -13.72
CA GLY A 57 -8.53 1.76 -14.19
C GLY A 57 -7.29 2.09 -13.37
N LYS A 58 -6.82 1.15 -12.53
CA LYS A 58 -5.58 1.28 -11.76
C LYS A 58 -4.54 0.27 -12.22
N PRO A 59 -3.26 0.65 -12.29
CA PRO A 59 -2.19 -0.29 -12.63
C PRO A 59 -2.10 -1.37 -11.56
N VAL A 60 -1.92 -2.61 -12.01
CA VAL A 60 -1.80 -3.78 -11.15
C VAL A 60 -0.46 -4.46 -11.39
N PHE A 61 0.17 -4.89 -10.30
CA PHE A 61 1.48 -5.50 -10.31
C PHE A 61 1.39 -6.93 -9.77
N TRP A 62 2.07 -7.86 -10.43
CA TRP A 62 2.21 -9.22 -9.93
C TRP A 62 3.33 -9.28 -8.87
N VAL A 63 2.95 -9.68 -7.67
CA VAL A 63 3.83 -9.81 -6.51
C VAL A 63 4.20 -11.28 -6.34
N PHE A 64 5.46 -11.62 -6.58
CA PHE A 64 5.93 -13.01 -6.63
C PHE A 64 5.85 -13.69 -5.27
N TYR A 65 6.27 -13.02 -4.19
CA TYR A 65 6.29 -13.64 -2.87
C TYR A 65 4.90 -14.04 -2.38
N MET A 66 3.87 -13.30 -2.79
CA MET A 66 2.48 -13.59 -2.44
C MET A 66 1.74 -14.44 -3.47
N GLU A 67 2.35 -14.66 -4.65
CA GLU A 67 1.67 -15.19 -5.84
C GLU A 67 0.33 -14.48 -6.07
N ALA A 68 0.34 -13.14 -6.03
CA ALA A 68 -0.87 -12.33 -6.02
C ALA A 68 -0.73 -11.04 -6.82
N TYR A 69 -1.88 -10.55 -7.31
CA TYR A 69 -2.00 -9.23 -7.90
C TYR A 69 -2.17 -8.17 -6.81
N CYS A 70 -1.41 -7.08 -6.90
CA CYS A 70 -1.46 -5.98 -5.95
C CYS A 70 -1.59 -4.62 -6.65
N TYR A 71 -2.37 -3.71 -6.08
CA TYR A 71 -2.35 -2.29 -6.45
C TYR A 71 -2.58 -1.37 -5.25
N VAL A 72 -2.13 -0.12 -5.37
CA VAL A 72 -2.39 0.91 -4.35
C VAL A 72 -3.84 1.41 -4.49
N LYS A 73 -4.68 1.00 -3.55
CA LYS A 73 -6.11 1.34 -3.52
C LYS A 73 -6.34 2.76 -3.08
N SER A 74 -5.64 3.25 -2.06
CA SER A 74 -5.73 4.65 -1.62
C SER A 74 -4.53 5.09 -0.79
N LYS A 75 -4.31 6.40 -0.78
CA LYS A 75 -3.36 7.11 0.09
C LYS A 75 -4.14 8.21 0.83
N HIS A 76 -4.23 8.12 2.16
CA HIS A 76 -4.96 9.10 2.97
C HIS A 76 -4.01 9.78 3.96
N PRO A 77 -3.72 11.09 3.78
CA PRO A 77 -2.95 11.85 4.75
C PRO A 77 -3.58 11.81 6.15
N MET A 78 -2.75 11.81 7.17
CA MET A 78 -3.20 11.81 8.55
C MET A 78 -2.25 12.58 9.47
N THR A 79 -2.78 12.99 10.62
CA THR A 79 -1.99 13.60 11.70
C THR A 79 -1.31 12.51 12.55
N LEU A 80 -0.34 12.92 13.38
CA LEU A 80 0.28 12.04 14.38
C LEU A 80 -0.76 11.44 15.35
N GLU A 81 -1.72 12.25 15.80
CA GLU A 81 -2.80 11.78 16.69
C GLU A 81 -3.63 10.67 16.04
N THR A 82 -4.01 10.84 14.76
CA THR A 82 -4.72 9.81 14.00
C THR A 82 -3.86 8.56 13.82
N LYS A 83 -2.56 8.70 13.55
CA LYS A 83 -1.62 7.56 13.50
C LYS A 83 -1.61 6.79 14.82
N GLU A 84 -1.46 7.47 15.94
CA GLU A 84 -1.43 6.84 17.26
C GLU A 84 -2.75 6.10 17.56
N LEU A 85 -3.88 6.65 17.11
CA LEU A 85 -5.17 5.96 17.18
C LEU A 85 -5.19 4.68 16.33
N PHE A 86 -4.76 4.72 15.07
CA PHE A 86 -4.71 3.52 14.22
C PHE A 86 -3.72 2.45 14.73
N ASN A 87 -2.56 2.87 15.25
CA ASN A 87 -1.59 1.99 15.90
C ASN A 87 -2.20 1.25 17.10
N SER A 88 -3.11 1.90 17.85
CA SER A 88 -3.81 1.25 18.97
C SER A 88 -4.74 0.10 18.53
N TYR A 89 -5.15 0.09 17.26
CA TYR A 89 -5.93 -0.98 16.62
C TYR A 89 -5.06 -1.98 15.82
N GLY A 90 -3.72 -1.87 15.90
CA GLY A 90 -2.79 -2.80 15.27
C GLY A 90 -2.48 -2.51 13.80
N VAL A 91 -2.77 -1.31 13.29
CA VAL A 91 -2.33 -0.86 11.97
C VAL A 91 -1.05 -0.05 12.14
N TYR A 92 0.06 -0.48 11.54
CA TYR A 92 1.39 0.10 11.72
C TYR A 92 1.98 0.71 10.46
#